data_AF-A0A443RMF0-F1
#
_entry.id   AF-A0A443RMF0-F1
#
_cell.length_a   1.000
_cell.length_b   1.000
_cell.length_c   1.000
_cell.angle_alpha   90.00
_cell.angle_beta   90.00
_cell.angle_gamma   90.00
#
_symmetry.space_group_name_H-M   'P 1'
#
loop_
_entity.id
_entity.type
_entity.pdbx_description
1 polymer ?
#
loop_
_entity_poly.entity_id
_entity_poly.type
_entity_poly.pdbx_seq_one_letter_code
_entity_poly.pdbx_strand_id
1 'polypeptide(L)'
;MCSGRGVCHCGKCFCLQPPDSKQRIYGVYCECDNFSCNRVNGKLCNGEERGDCDCGVCKCSPGWTGSSCECSTGTASCISPVDGKICSGRGQCVCGQCVCENETIAGKYCEICPTCPDHCQLFKEPVAKLISGNITNVNFTVVFADEINVIDNEKVCEYINENNCKYVFKYKFSEVLLHDLSPENSAIVTIKRTKQC
;
A
#
# COMPACT_ATOMS: atom_id res chain seq x y z
N MET A 1 7.38 -26.68 42.47
CA MET A 1 7.84 -28.02 42.02
C MET A 1 7.13 -28.35 40.70
N CYS A 2 7.85 -28.79 39.65
CA CYS A 2 7.32 -29.09 38.30
C CYS A 2 6.32 -28.06 37.74
N SER A 3 6.57 -26.76 37.99
CA SER A 3 5.70 -25.64 37.60
C SER A 3 4.22 -25.79 37.98
N GLY A 4 3.88 -26.67 38.94
CA GLY A 4 2.49 -27.01 39.27
C GLY A 4 1.74 -27.79 38.18
N ARG A 5 2.42 -28.21 37.11
CA ARG A 5 1.81 -28.84 35.92
C ARG A 5 2.34 -30.26 35.68
N GLY A 6 2.80 -30.93 36.73
CA GLY A 6 3.35 -32.28 36.65
C GLY A 6 3.59 -32.89 38.03
N VAL A 7 3.90 -34.18 38.04
CA VAL A 7 4.27 -34.94 39.23
C VAL A 7 5.79 -35.12 39.25
N CYS A 8 6.42 -34.85 40.39
CA CYS A 8 7.84 -35.10 40.59
C CYS A 8 8.05 -36.54 41.06
N HIS A 9 8.86 -37.30 40.34
CA HIS A 9 9.27 -38.64 40.75
C HIS A 9 10.78 -38.80 40.53
N CYS A 10 11.50 -39.08 41.61
CA CYS A 10 12.96 -39.24 41.64
C CYS A 10 13.72 -38.06 40.99
N GLY A 11 13.30 -36.82 41.28
CA GLY A 11 13.96 -35.60 40.78
C GLY A 11 13.64 -35.26 39.32
N LYS A 12 12.79 -36.05 38.65
CA LYS A 12 12.31 -35.78 37.29
C LYS A 12 10.83 -35.40 37.31
N CYS A 13 10.45 -34.45 36.48
CA CYS A 13 9.05 -34.07 36.30
C CYS A 13 8.37 -34.89 35.20
N PHE A 14 7.17 -35.39 35.50
CA PHE A 14 6.26 -36.04 34.58
C PHE A 14 5.06 -35.12 34.36
N CYS A 15 4.98 -34.49 33.18
CA CYS A 15 4.00 -33.44 32.91
C CYS A 15 2.59 -33.99 32.69
N LEU A 16 1.60 -33.22 33.14
CA LEU A 16 0.18 -33.54 32.97
C LEU A 16 -0.20 -33.52 31.49
N GLN A 17 -1.10 -34.43 31.10
CA GLN A 17 -1.66 -34.48 29.76
C GLN A 17 -2.95 -33.65 29.70
N PRO A 18 -3.05 -32.65 28.81
CA PRO A 18 -4.28 -31.89 28.62
C PRO A 18 -5.42 -32.75 28.04
N PRO A 19 -6.70 -32.33 28.20
CA PRO A 19 -7.85 -33.04 27.62
C PRO A 19 -7.85 -33.05 26.08
N ASP A 20 -7.38 -31.97 25.47
CA ASP A 20 -7.21 -31.88 24.03
C ASP A 20 -5.89 -32.55 23.62
N SER A 21 -5.99 -33.60 22.79
CA SER A 21 -4.84 -34.34 22.28
C SER A 21 -3.81 -33.50 21.50
N LYS A 22 -4.20 -32.33 21.00
CA LYS A 22 -3.27 -31.40 20.33
C LYS A 22 -2.46 -30.56 21.31
N GLN A 23 -2.93 -30.43 22.56
CA GLN A 23 -2.29 -29.64 23.60
C GLN A 23 -1.29 -30.49 24.38
N ARG A 24 -0.13 -29.90 24.69
CA ARG A 24 0.95 -30.58 25.41
C ARG A 24 1.60 -29.64 26.41
N ILE A 25 1.93 -30.18 27.57
CA ILE A 25 2.77 -29.54 28.58
C ILE A 25 4.09 -30.29 28.60
N TYR A 26 5.20 -29.57 28.52
CA TYR A 26 6.55 -30.13 28.36
C TYR A 26 7.60 -29.22 28.99
N GLY A 27 8.87 -29.57 28.82
CA GLY A 27 9.99 -28.92 29.50
C GLY A 27 10.48 -29.75 30.70
N VAL A 28 11.67 -29.45 31.19
CA VAL A 28 12.33 -30.21 32.27
C VAL A 28 11.53 -30.14 33.57
N TYR A 29 10.84 -29.01 33.76
CA TYR A 29 10.03 -28.68 34.91
C TYR A 29 8.57 -28.45 34.53
N CYS A 30 8.10 -28.94 33.38
CA CYS A 30 6.74 -28.71 32.87
C CYS A 30 6.39 -27.21 32.73
N GLU A 31 7.39 -26.41 32.39
CA GLU A 31 7.36 -24.95 32.26
C GLU A 31 6.88 -24.46 30.89
N CYS A 32 6.81 -25.35 29.89
CA CYS A 32 6.37 -25.04 28.54
C CYS A 32 5.02 -25.68 28.21
N ASP A 33 4.31 -25.05 27.30
CA ASP A 33 3.14 -25.58 26.63
C ASP A 33 3.02 -25.00 25.22
N ASN A 34 2.15 -25.59 24.39
CA ASN A 34 1.90 -25.17 23.00
C ASN A 34 0.55 -24.47 22.81
N PHE A 35 -0.07 -23.94 23.87
CA PHE A 35 -1.42 -23.36 23.79
C PHE A 35 -1.60 -22.03 24.52
N SER A 36 -0.57 -21.53 25.20
CA SER A 36 -0.55 -20.25 25.92
C SER A 36 0.11 -19.09 25.16
N CYS A 37 0.39 -19.22 23.86
CA CYS A 37 0.81 -18.09 23.03
C CYS A 37 -0.32 -17.07 22.79
N ASN A 38 0.05 -15.92 22.21
CA ASN A 38 -0.89 -14.88 21.83
C ASN A 38 -1.88 -15.35 20.76
N ARG A 39 -3.10 -14.81 20.83
CA ARG A 39 -4.17 -15.07 19.87
C ARG A 39 -4.52 -13.80 19.10
N VAL A 40 -4.65 -13.93 17.79
CA VAL A 40 -5.17 -12.88 16.91
C VAL A 40 -6.50 -13.37 16.36
N ASN A 41 -7.56 -12.57 16.57
CA ASN A 41 -8.93 -12.96 16.19
C ASN A 41 -9.34 -14.35 16.72
N GLY A 42 -8.94 -14.68 17.95
CA GLY A 42 -9.22 -15.97 18.60
C GLY A 42 -8.31 -17.13 18.17
N LYS A 43 -7.50 -16.97 17.13
CA LYS A 43 -6.58 -18.00 16.64
C LYS A 43 -5.19 -17.87 17.26
N LEU A 44 -4.66 -18.97 17.80
CA LEU A 44 -3.30 -19.03 18.34
C LEU A 44 -2.28 -18.78 17.22
N CYS A 45 -1.30 -17.89 17.45
CA CYS A 45 -0.29 -17.52 16.45
C CYS A 45 -0.91 -17.10 15.10
N ASN A 46 -2.07 -16.45 15.17
CA ASN A 46 -2.84 -16.00 14.00
C ASN A 46 -3.25 -17.14 13.04
N GLY A 47 -3.30 -18.38 13.55
CA GLY A 47 -3.71 -19.58 12.83
C GLY A 47 -2.58 -20.60 12.72
N GLU A 48 -2.92 -21.90 12.81
CA GLU A 48 -1.98 -23.01 12.62
C GLU A 48 -1.31 -22.95 11.22
N GLU A 49 -1.98 -22.33 10.23
CA GLU A 49 -1.43 -22.10 8.90
C GLU A 49 -0.29 -21.06 8.86
N ARG A 50 -0.20 -20.20 9.88
CA ARG A 50 0.78 -19.10 9.97
C ARG A 50 1.88 -19.33 10.99
N GLY A 51 1.65 -20.19 11.97
CA GLY A 51 2.69 -20.59 12.91
C GLY A 51 2.21 -21.51 14.02
N ASP A 52 3.19 -22.12 14.68
CA ASP A 52 2.99 -23.02 15.81
C ASP A 52 3.42 -22.35 17.10
N CYS A 53 2.69 -22.60 18.19
CA CYS A 53 3.09 -22.13 19.51
C CYS A 53 4.11 -23.08 20.16
N ASP A 54 5.23 -22.54 20.59
CA ASP A 54 6.28 -23.26 21.31
C ASP A 54 6.72 -22.46 22.54
N CYS A 55 6.32 -22.93 23.72
CA CYS A 55 6.69 -22.38 25.02
C CYS A 55 6.46 -20.87 25.13
N GLY A 56 5.25 -20.42 24.74
CA GLY A 56 4.86 -19.00 24.78
C GLY A 56 5.39 -18.15 23.62
N VAL A 57 6.10 -18.74 22.65
CA VAL A 57 6.60 -18.04 21.46
C VAL A 57 5.97 -18.64 20.20
N CYS A 58 5.43 -17.79 19.33
CA CYS A 58 4.96 -18.22 18.02
C CYS A 58 6.14 -18.45 17.06
N LYS A 59 6.26 -19.66 16.53
CA LYS A 59 7.18 -20.05 15.48
C LYS A 59 6.48 -19.91 14.14
N CYS A 60 6.75 -18.82 13.44
CA CYS A 60 6.03 -18.52 12.20
C CYS A 60 6.43 -19.42 11.04
N SER A 61 5.42 -19.84 10.29
CA SER A 61 5.55 -20.55 9.03
C SER A 61 6.22 -19.68 7.97
N PRO A 62 6.86 -20.27 6.94
CA PRO A 62 7.43 -19.52 5.83
C PRO A 62 6.40 -18.56 5.22
N GLY A 63 6.80 -17.31 4.99
CA GLY A 63 5.87 -16.28 4.50
C GLY A 63 5.24 -15.41 5.60
N TRP A 64 5.48 -15.70 6.88
CA TRP A 64 4.91 -14.98 8.02
C TRP A 64 5.96 -14.55 9.04
N THR A 65 5.73 -13.40 9.65
CA THR A 65 6.59 -12.78 10.69
C THR A 65 5.72 -12.05 11.72
N GLY A 66 6.37 -11.52 12.76
CA GLY A 66 5.69 -10.87 13.88
C GLY A 66 5.61 -11.77 15.11
N SER A 67 5.26 -11.17 16.24
CA SER A 67 5.22 -11.87 17.54
C SER A 67 4.15 -12.97 17.61
N SER A 68 3.12 -12.83 16.77
CA SER A 68 1.96 -13.71 16.67
C SER A 68 1.73 -14.16 15.22
N CYS A 69 2.74 -14.07 14.35
CA CYS A 69 2.66 -14.40 12.92
C CYS A 69 1.57 -13.62 12.16
N GLU A 70 1.40 -12.35 12.54
CA GLU A 70 0.44 -11.40 11.99
C GLU A 70 0.84 -10.82 10.63
N CYS A 71 2.13 -10.77 10.35
CA CYS A 71 2.68 -10.00 9.24
C CYS A 71 3.10 -10.92 8.08
N SER A 72 2.46 -10.75 6.92
CA SER A 72 2.88 -11.45 5.69
C SER A 72 4.19 -10.86 5.16
N THR A 73 5.12 -11.71 4.74
CA THR A 73 6.34 -11.30 4.03
C THR A 73 6.12 -11.20 2.51
N GLY A 74 4.93 -11.52 2.02
CA GLY A 74 4.59 -11.40 0.61
C GLY A 74 4.47 -9.93 0.17
N THR A 75 4.99 -9.63 -1.02
CA THR A 75 4.97 -8.26 -1.58
C THR A 75 3.90 -8.04 -2.64
N ALA A 76 3.16 -9.09 -3.03
CA ALA A 76 2.20 -9.05 -4.13
C ALA A 76 1.13 -7.94 -3.95
N SER A 77 0.65 -7.72 -2.72
CA SER A 77 -0.34 -6.68 -2.42
C SER A 77 0.22 -5.25 -2.44
N CYS A 78 1.54 -5.10 -2.53
CA CYS A 78 2.25 -3.82 -2.59
C CYS A 78 2.71 -3.45 -4.00
N ILE A 79 2.50 -4.33 -4.99
CA ILE A 79 2.85 -4.05 -6.38
C ILE A 79 1.78 -3.10 -6.94
N SER A 80 2.22 -1.91 -7.36
CA SER A 80 1.34 -0.93 -7.99
C SER A 80 0.85 -1.47 -9.33
N PRO A 81 -0.46 -1.43 -9.62
CA PRO A 81 -0.99 -1.85 -10.90
C PRO A 81 -0.62 -0.86 -12.03
N VAL A 82 -0.17 0.35 -11.68
CA VAL A 82 0.14 1.42 -12.64
C VAL A 82 1.54 1.27 -13.23
N ASP A 83 2.55 1.06 -12.38
CA ASP A 83 3.96 1.02 -12.81
C ASP A 83 4.64 -0.34 -12.56
N GLY A 84 3.92 -1.31 -11.98
CA GLY A 84 4.44 -2.64 -11.67
C GLY A 84 5.50 -2.67 -10.57
N LYS A 85 5.74 -1.56 -9.88
CA LYS A 85 6.77 -1.47 -8.83
C LYS A 85 6.16 -1.69 -7.45
N ILE A 86 6.96 -2.25 -6.56
CA ILE A 86 6.60 -2.31 -5.14
C ILE A 86 6.56 -0.88 -4.61
N CYS A 87 5.40 -0.46 -4.10
CA CYS A 87 5.17 0.86 -3.52
C CYS A 87 5.65 2.01 -4.44
N SER A 88 5.42 1.87 -5.75
CA SER A 88 5.84 2.83 -6.79
C SER A 88 7.33 3.21 -6.73
N GLY A 89 8.16 2.37 -6.09
CA GLY A 89 9.58 2.64 -5.81
C GLY A 89 9.84 3.73 -4.77
N ARG A 90 8.83 4.17 -4.02
CA ARG A 90 8.87 5.31 -3.09
C ARG A 90 8.46 4.93 -1.66
N GLY A 91 8.64 3.67 -1.32
CA GLY A 91 8.28 3.14 -0.02
C GLY A 91 8.73 1.70 0.15
N GLN A 92 8.40 1.15 1.31
CA GLN A 92 8.69 -0.23 1.68
C GLN A 92 7.39 -1.00 1.89
N CYS A 93 7.35 -2.25 1.43
CA CYS A 93 6.22 -3.13 1.70
C CYS A 93 6.40 -3.78 3.08
N VAL A 94 5.56 -3.41 4.03
CA VAL A 94 5.55 -3.92 5.40
C VAL A 94 4.20 -4.58 5.66
N CYS A 95 4.20 -5.87 5.97
CA CYS A 95 2.98 -6.65 6.24
C CYS A 95 1.93 -6.59 5.13
N GLY A 96 2.36 -6.51 3.86
CA GLY A 96 1.47 -6.40 2.71
C GLY A 96 0.89 -5.01 2.46
N GLN A 97 1.39 -3.98 3.16
CA GLN A 97 1.00 -2.58 2.98
C GLN A 97 2.22 -1.72 2.68
N CYS A 98 2.06 -0.68 1.87
CA CYS A 98 3.14 0.25 1.58
C CYS A 98 3.28 1.29 2.70
N VAL A 99 4.51 1.43 3.20
CA VAL A 99 4.94 2.52 4.07
C VAL A 99 5.78 3.46 3.22
N CYS A 100 5.26 4.65 2.96
CA CYS A 100 5.92 5.63 2.09
C CYS A 100 7.12 6.28 2.78
N GLU A 101 8.10 6.71 1.98
CA GLU A 101 9.40 7.19 2.48
C GLU A 101 9.30 8.47 3.32
N ASN A 102 8.31 9.33 3.07
CA ASN A 102 8.07 10.55 3.83
C ASN A 102 6.60 10.98 3.77
N GLU A 103 6.21 11.93 4.63
CA GLU A 103 4.84 12.41 4.78
C GLU A 103 4.28 13.12 3.54
N THR A 104 5.15 13.59 2.64
CA THR A 104 4.69 14.23 1.39
C THR A 104 4.27 13.20 0.36
N ILE A 105 4.79 11.97 0.44
CA ILE A 105 4.46 10.88 -0.49
C ILE A 105 3.29 10.09 0.10
N ALA A 106 2.22 9.96 -0.68
CA ALA A 106 0.97 9.34 -0.23
C ALA A 106 0.42 8.36 -1.28
N GLY A 107 -0.73 7.76 -0.96
CA GLY A 107 -1.38 6.76 -1.81
C GLY A 107 -1.14 5.34 -1.32
N LYS A 108 -1.97 4.40 -1.81
CA LYS A 108 -1.92 3.00 -1.37
C LYS A 108 -0.59 2.33 -1.72
N TYR A 109 0.02 2.77 -2.81
CA TYR A 109 1.28 2.31 -3.34
C TYR A 109 2.31 3.44 -3.41
N CYS A 110 2.20 4.51 -2.61
CA CYS A 110 3.12 5.66 -2.63
C CYS A 110 3.26 6.35 -4.00
N GLU A 111 2.18 6.34 -4.78
CA GLU A 111 2.10 6.90 -6.12
C GLU A 111 1.96 8.43 -6.13
N ILE A 112 1.39 9.00 -5.07
CA ILE A 112 1.13 10.43 -4.95
C ILE A 112 2.40 11.12 -4.48
N CYS A 113 3.00 11.93 -5.35
CA CYS A 113 4.20 12.70 -5.03
C CYS A 113 4.01 14.18 -5.42
N PRO A 114 3.83 15.07 -4.43
CA PRO A 114 3.71 16.52 -4.62
C PRO A 114 4.93 17.14 -5.27
N THR A 115 6.12 16.69 -4.87
CA THR A 115 7.43 17.26 -5.23
C THR A 115 8.07 16.63 -6.47
N CYS A 116 7.49 15.56 -7.00
CA CYS A 116 7.96 14.96 -8.24
C CYS A 116 7.66 15.91 -9.41
N PRO A 117 8.56 16.01 -10.42
CA PRO A 117 8.34 16.84 -11.59
C PRO A 117 6.95 16.58 -12.17
N ASP A 118 6.13 17.63 -12.21
CA ASP A 118 4.82 17.54 -12.83
C ASP A 118 4.97 17.47 -14.36
N HIS A 119 3.87 17.11 -15.03
CA HIS A 119 3.78 17.15 -16.48
C HIS A 119 3.05 18.42 -16.95
N CYS A 120 2.94 19.45 -16.10
CA CYS A 120 2.22 20.68 -16.45
C CYS A 120 2.86 21.35 -17.67
N GLN A 121 4.19 21.28 -17.80
CA GLN A 121 4.90 21.84 -18.96
C GLN A 121 4.52 21.17 -20.28
N LEU A 122 4.16 19.87 -20.27
CA LEU A 122 3.76 19.15 -21.50
C LEU A 122 2.43 19.69 -22.05
N PHE A 123 1.49 20.00 -21.17
CA PHE A 123 0.13 20.41 -21.57
C PHE A 123 -0.05 21.91 -21.71
N LYS A 124 0.87 22.72 -21.16
CA LYS A 124 0.79 24.19 -21.12
C LYS A 124 0.53 24.83 -22.49
N GLU A 125 1.37 24.52 -23.49
CA GLU A 125 1.26 25.06 -24.85
C GLU A 125 -0.02 24.58 -25.57
N PRO A 126 -0.32 23.27 -25.63
CA PRO A 126 -1.57 22.77 -26.19
C PRO A 126 -2.84 23.37 -25.56
N VAL A 127 -2.88 23.52 -24.24
CA VAL A 127 -4.04 24.06 -23.51
C VAL A 127 -4.29 25.52 -23.89
N ALA A 128 -3.24 26.34 -23.96
CA ALA A 128 -3.37 27.74 -24.38
C ALA A 128 -3.92 27.85 -25.81
N LYS A 129 -3.43 27.00 -26.72
CA LYS A 129 -3.86 26.97 -28.13
C LYS A 129 -5.30 26.48 -28.28
N LEU A 130 -5.71 25.45 -27.53
CA LEU A 130 -7.09 24.95 -27.48
C LEU A 130 -8.07 26.03 -27.02
N ILE A 131 -7.74 26.79 -25.96
CA ILE A 131 -8.60 27.89 -25.47
C ILE A 131 -8.69 29.04 -26.48
N SER A 132 -7.60 29.34 -27.19
CA SER A 132 -7.60 30.37 -28.24
C SER A 132 -8.29 29.94 -29.54
N GLY A 133 -8.65 28.67 -29.69
CA GLY A 133 -9.22 28.12 -30.93
C GLY A 133 -8.22 27.87 -32.06
N ASN A 134 -6.91 27.92 -31.77
CA ASN A 134 -5.84 27.77 -32.77
C ASN A 134 -5.56 26.31 -33.16
N ILE A 135 -5.95 25.35 -32.33
CA ILE A 135 -5.77 23.91 -32.57
C ILE A 135 -7.01 23.18 -32.06
N THR A 136 -7.39 22.09 -32.73
CA THR A 136 -8.45 21.17 -32.29
C THR A 136 -7.97 19.73 -32.09
N ASN A 137 -6.86 19.34 -32.73
CA ASN A 137 -6.28 18.01 -32.62
C ASN A 137 -5.11 18.00 -31.64
N VAL A 138 -5.24 17.18 -30.60
CA VAL A 138 -4.19 16.88 -29.63
C VAL A 138 -4.13 15.37 -29.41
N ASN A 139 -3.00 14.88 -28.92
CA ASN A 139 -2.77 13.46 -28.66
C ASN A 139 -3.30 13.00 -27.28
N PHE A 140 -4.21 13.76 -26.65
CA PHE A 140 -4.79 13.43 -25.35
C PHE A 140 -6.29 13.73 -25.34
N THR A 141 -7.02 13.17 -24.38
CA THR A 141 -8.45 13.41 -24.23
C THR A 141 -8.69 14.76 -23.56
N VAL A 142 -9.45 15.64 -24.20
CA VAL A 142 -9.76 16.98 -23.67
C VAL A 142 -11.16 16.99 -23.08
N VAL A 143 -11.30 17.50 -21.86
CA VAL A 143 -12.58 17.77 -21.20
C VAL A 143 -12.64 19.24 -20.84
N PHE A 144 -13.65 19.96 -21.32
CA PHE A 144 -13.86 21.35 -20.92
C PHE A 144 -14.78 21.43 -19.71
N ALA A 145 -14.39 22.22 -18.71
CA ALA A 145 -15.19 22.48 -17.50
C ALA A 145 -15.24 23.97 -17.19
N ASP A 146 -16.33 24.42 -16.55
CA ASP A 146 -16.47 25.83 -16.14
C ASP A 146 -15.70 26.09 -14.83
N GLU A 147 -15.63 25.08 -13.95
CA GLU A 147 -14.83 25.08 -12.73
C GLU A 147 -13.96 23.82 -12.63
N ILE A 148 -12.77 23.99 -12.03
CA ILE A 148 -11.83 22.89 -11.78
C ILE A 148 -11.95 22.52 -10.31
N ASN A 149 -12.73 21.48 -10.04
CA ASN A 149 -12.78 20.86 -8.72
C ASN A 149 -11.50 20.06 -8.50
N VAL A 150 -10.80 20.37 -7.39
CA VAL A 150 -9.65 19.60 -6.94
C VAL A 150 -10.19 18.34 -6.27
N ILE A 151 -10.06 17.21 -6.96
CA ILE A 151 -10.32 15.89 -6.38
C ILE A 151 -8.98 15.37 -5.89
N ASP A 152 -8.96 14.66 -4.75
CA ASP A 152 -7.77 13.92 -4.33
C ASP A 152 -7.26 13.05 -5.50
N ASN A 153 -5.95 13.07 -5.73
CA ASN A 153 -5.25 12.35 -6.80
C ASN A 153 -5.20 13.01 -8.21
N GLU A 154 -5.66 14.26 -8.39
CA GLU A 154 -5.49 15.01 -9.66
C GLU A 154 -4.48 16.18 -9.52
N LYS A 155 -3.57 16.32 -10.49
CA LYS A 155 -2.61 17.44 -10.51
C LYS A 155 -3.22 18.63 -11.22
N VAL A 156 -3.32 19.74 -10.50
CA VAL A 156 -3.77 21.04 -11.04
C VAL A 156 -2.56 21.84 -11.48
N CYS A 157 -2.63 22.38 -12.70
CA CYS A 157 -1.63 23.19 -13.32
C CYS A 157 -2.18 24.61 -13.53
N GLU A 158 -1.40 25.60 -13.12
CA GLU A 158 -1.71 27.01 -13.35
C GLU A 158 -0.57 27.68 -14.14
N TYR A 159 -0.93 28.47 -15.15
CA TYR A 159 0.04 29.19 -15.97
C TYR A 159 -0.48 30.59 -16.31
N ILE A 160 0.40 31.59 -16.27
CA ILE A 160 0.12 32.97 -16.63
C ILE A 160 0.99 33.34 -17.84
N ASN A 161 0.38 33.84 -18.91
CA ASN A 161 1.11 34.26 -20.11
C ASN A 161 1.60 35.72 -20.02
N GLU A 162 2.29 36.18 -21.07
CA GLU A 162 2.82 37.55 -21.18
C GLU A 162 1.73 38.64 -21.12
N ASN A 163 0.50 38.32 -21.50
CA ASN A 163 -0.66 39.22 -21.43
C ASN A 163 -1.39 39.15 -20.07
N ASN A 164 -0.76 38.54 -19.06
CA ASN A 164 -1.30 38.33 -17.71
C ASN A 164 -2.61 37.52 -17.67
N CYS A 165 -2.88 36.71 -18.71
CA CYS A 165 -3.99 35.77 -18.72
C CYS A 165 -3.61 34.50 -17.97
N LYS A 166 -4.35 34.16 -16.91
CA LYS A 166 -4.25 32.92 -16.15
C LYS A 166 -5.07 31.79 -16.81
N TYR A 167 -4.39 30.67 -17.02
CA TYR A 167 -4.91 29.41 -17.52
C TYR A 167 -4.85 28.36 -16.41
N VAL A 168 -5.94 27.61 -16.23
CA VAL A 168 -6.05 26.57 -15.20
C VAL A 168 -6.56 25.29 -15.85
N PHE A 169 -5.86 24.19 -15.59
CA PHE A 169 -6.26 22.86 -16.04
C PHE A 169 -5.81 21.81 -15.04
N LYS A 170 -6.39 20.62 -15.11
CA LYS A 170 -5.94 19.44 -14.37
C LYS A 170 -5.75 18.27 -15.32
N TYR A 171 -4.89 17.34 -14.95
CA TYR A 171 -4.68 16.14 -15.75
C TYR A 171 -4.67 14.88 -14.89
N LYS A 172 -5.04 13.76 -15.51
CA LYS A 172 -4.88 12.40 -15.00
C LYS A 172 -4.52 11.46 -16.15
N PHE A 173 -3.85 10.35 -15.85
CA PHE A 173 -3.63 9.29 -16.83
C PHE A 173 -4.72 8.23 -16.68
N SER A 174 -5.28 7.77 -17.79
CA SER A 174 -6.33 6.74 -17.86
C SER A 174 -5.74 5.37 -17.53
N GLU A 175 -6.39 4.64 -16.62
CA GLU A 175 -5.98 3.31 -16.14
C GLU A 175 -6.10 2.19 -17.20
N VAL A 176 -6.69 2.47 -18.38
CA VAL A 176 -7.15 1.44 -19.34
C VAL A 176 -6.11 1.04 -20.40
N LEU A 177 -5.00 1.77 -20.57
CA LEU A 177 -4.09 1.60 -21.72
C LEU A 177 -2.70 1.05 -21.36
N LEU A 178 -2.61 0.15 -20.37
CA LEU A 178 -1.33 -0.41 -19.91
C LEU A 178 -0.77 -1.56 -20.78
N HIS A 179 -1.39 -1.87 -21.93
CA HIS A 179 -0.89 -2.91 -22.84
C HIS A 179 -0.50 -2.44 -24.25
N ASP A 180 -0.72 -1.18 -24.64
CA ASP A 180 -0.27 -0.70 -25.96
C ASP A 180 0.09 0.80 -26.01
N LEU A 181 1.31 1.05 -26.50
CA LEU A 181 1.82 2.26 -27.17
C LEU A 181 1.59 3.64 -26.52
N SER A 182 2.67 4.13 -25.90
CA SER A 182 2.99 5.53 -25.56
C SER A 182 2.16 6.18 -24.41
N PRO A 183 2.82 6.68 -23.34
CA PRO A 183 2.15 7.28 -22.18
C PRO A 183 1.45 8.63 -22.46
N GLU A 184 1.59 9.19 -23.67
CA GLU A 184 1.01 10.48 -24.05
C GLU A 184 -0.45 10.36 -24.50
N ASN A 185 -0.84 9.22 -25.09
CA ASN A 185 -2.21 8.99 -25.60
C ASN A 185 -3.23 8.61 -24.53
N SER A 186 -2.80 8.37 -23.30
CA SER A 186 -3.67 7.96 -22.19
C SER A 186 -4.02 9.10 -21.24
N ALA A 187 -3.57 10.34 -21.49
CA ALA A 187 -3.88 11.48 -20.63
C ALA A 187 -5.29 12.01 -20.86
N ILE A 188 -6.00 12.31 -19.77
CA ILE A 188 -7.24 13.07 -19.75
C ILE A 188 -6.92 14.42 -19.12
N VAL A 189 -7.09 15.50 -19.89
CA VAL A 189 -6.81 16.87 -19.48
C VAL A 189 -8.14 17.62 -19.38
N THR A 190 -8.49 18.06 -18.17
CA THR A 190 -9.65 18.90 -17.92
C THR A 190 -9.24 20.36 -17.89
N ILE A 191 -9.74 21.14 -18.84
CA ILE A 191 -9.36 22.54 -19.07
C ILE A 191 -10.49 23.46 -18.59
N LYS A 192 -10.15 24.49 -17.81
CA LYS A 192 -11.09 25.56 -17.48
C LYS A 192 -11.38 26.38 -18.74
N ARG A 193 -12.64 26.47 -19.16
CA ARG A 193 -13.05 27.20 -20.38
C ARG A 193 -12.62 28.66 -20.36
N THR A 194 -12.80 29.31 -19.21
CA THR A 194 -12.54 30.74 -19.05
C THR A 194 -11.11 30.97 -18.59
N LYS A 195 -10.34 31.68 -19.41
CA LYS A 195 -9.08 32.30 -18.98
C LYS A 195 -9.40 33.55 -18.14
N GLN A 196 -8.60 33.82 -17.13
CA GLN A 196 -8.69 35.05 -16.34
C GLN A 196 -7.62 36.01 -16.82
N CYS A 197 -8.02 36.95 -17.68
CA CYS A 197 -7.32 38.19 -17.94
C CYS A 197 -8.21 39.31 -17.36
#